data_AF-A0A0G0HNL2-F1
#
_entry.id   AF-A0A0G0HNL2-F1
#
_cell.length_a   1.000
_cell.length_b   1.000
_cell.length_c   1.000
_cell.angle_alpha   90.00
_cell.angle_beta   90.00
_cell.angle_gamma   90.00
#
_symmetry.space_group_name_H-M   'P 1'
#
loop_
_entity.id
_entity.type
_entity.pdbx_description
1 polymer ?
#
loop_
_entity_poly.entity_id
_entity_poly.type
_entity_poly.pdbx_seq_one_letter_code
_entity_poly.pdbx_strand_id
1 'polypeptide(L)'
;MSKLVFVVQKHNATSLHFDFRLEVNGVMPSWAIPKGPTLDPNLKRLAMKTPDHSLEYKQSLRANALRKFEGTIPEGKYGAGPVESKGTNS
;
A
#
# COMPACT_ATOMS: atom_id res chain seq x y z
N MET A 1 -14.46 10.15 -15.73
CA MET A 1 -13.06 10.32 -15.26
C MET A 1 -12.82 9.32 -14.13
N SER A 2 -11.73 8.56 -14.15
CA SER A 2 -11.39 7.64 -13.06
C SER A 2 -11.00 8.43 -11.81
N LYS A 3 -11.61 8.10 -10.66
CA LYS A 3 -11.23 8.68 -9.37
C LYS A 3 -9.78 8.31 -9.04
N LEU A 4 -8.99 9.29 -8.61
CA LEU A 4 -7.64 9.04 -8.08
C LEU A 4 -7.73 8.15 -6.84
N VAL A 5 -6.80 7.22 -6.70
CA VAL A 5 -6.80 6.21 -5.63
C VAL A 5 -5.57 6.35 -4.77
N PHE A 6 -5.74 6.17 -3.46
CA PHE A 6 -4.64 5.88 -2.56
C PHE A 6 -4.88 4.54 -1.87
N VAL A 7 -3.81 3.88 -1.43
CA VAL A 7 -3.88 2.60 -0.75
C VAL A 7 -2.98 2.63 0.48
N VAL A 8 -3.49 2.08 1.58
CA VAL A 8 -2.70 1.73 2.76
C VAL A 8 -2.78 0.21 2.94
N GLN A 9 -1.65 -0.48 2.82
CA GLN A 9 -1.56 -1.92 2.99
C GLN A 9 -0.79 -2.22 4.27
N LYS A 10 -1.27 -3.17 5.07
CA LYS A 10 -0.52 -3.70 6.19
C LYS A 10 0.31 -4.86 5.69
N HIS A 11 1.61 -4.78 5.90
CA HIS A 11 2.56 -5.74 5.38
C HIS A 11 3.27 -6.40 6.55
N ASN A 12 3.07 -7.71 6.71
CA ASN A 12 3.69 -8.51 7.76
C ASN A 12 4.75 -9.43 7.17
N ALA A 13 5.79 -8.83 6.57
CA ALA A 13 6.96 -9.54 6.07
C ALA A 13 7.98 -9.76 7.21
N THR A 14 9.26 -9.41 7.02
CA THR A 14 10.30 -9.51 8.07
C THR A 14 10.05 -8.58 9.25
N SER A 15 9.39 -7.44 9.02
CA SER A 15 8.93 -6.51 10.05
C SER A 15 7.55 -5.99 9.70
N LEU A 16 6.72 -5.79 10.72
CA LEU A 16 5.40 -5.19 10.52
C LEU A 16 5.57 -3.73 10.10
N HIS A 17 5.07 -3.40 8.91
CA HIS A 17 5.02 -2.03 8.41
C HIS A 17 3.77 -1.82 7.55
N PHE A 18 3.57 -0.58 7.13
CA PHE A 18 2.47 -0.22 6.24
C PHE A 18 3.01 0.39 4.96
N ASP A 19 2.50 -0.05 3.82
CA ASP A 19 2.80 0.56 2.54
C ASP A 19 1.71 1.58 2.20
N PHE A 20 2.11 2.84 2.04
CA PHE A 20 1.26 3.92 1.56
C PHE A 20 1.58 4.21 0.10
N ARG A 21 0.54 4.30 -0.74
CA ARG A 21 0.67 4.50 -2.17
C ARG A 21 -0.36 5.49 -2.67
N LEU A 22 0.05 6.39 -3.55
CA LEU A 22 -0.83 7.41 -4.13
C LEU A 22 -0.76 7.33 -5.65
N GLU A 23 -1.89 7.28 -6.34
CA GLU A 23 -1.92 7.37 -7.80
C GLU A 23 -1.63 8.81 -8.25
N VAL A 24 -0.55 9.00 -9.00
CA VAL A 24 -0.17 10.29 -9.60
C VAL A 24 0.46 10.03 -10.97
N ASN A 25 0.03 10.76 -12.00
CA ASN A 25 0.67 10.76 -13.33
C ASN A 25 0.92 9.36 -13.94
N GLY A 26 -0.01 8.42 -13.77
CA GLY A 26 0.12 7.10 -14.39
C GLY A 26 1.01 6.10 -13.63
N VAL A 27 1.45 6.44 -12.41
CA VAL A 27 2.24 5.58 -11.53
C VAL A 27 1.73 5.63 -10.09
N MET A 28 2.24 4.76 -9.22
CA MET A 28 1.99 4.77 -7.79
C MET A 28 3.26 5.05 -6.98
N PRO A 29 3.62 6.32 -6.76
CA PRO A 29 4.56 6.70 -5.72
C PRO A 29 4.25 6.02 -4.40
N SER A 30 5.29 5.47 -3.76
CA SER A 30 5.13 4.53 -2.66
C SER A 30 6.09 4.81 -1.51
N TRP A 31 5.62 4.52 -0.30
CA TRP A 31 6.38 4.68 0.93
C TRP A 31 6.07 3.59 1.94
N ALA A 32 7.11 3.08 2.61
CA ALA A 32 6.98 2.24 3.78
C ALA A 32 6.89 3.11 5.05
N ILE A 33 5.90 2.84 5.90
CA ILE A 33 5.59 3.54 7.14
C ILE A 33 5.66 2.52 8.29
N PRO A 34 6.80 2.42 9.01
CA PRO A 34 6.99 1.38 10.03
C PRO A 34 5.95 1.40 11.15
N LYS A 35 5.54 2.60 11.58
CA LYS A 35 4.54 2.78 12.66
C LYS A 35 3.10 2.98 12.15
N GLY A 36 2.88 2.79 10.86
CA GLY A 36 1.58 3.01 10.21
C GLY A 36 1.10 4.47 10.21
N PRO A 37 -0.02 4.73 9.53
CA PRO A 37 -0.65 6.05 9.53
C PRO A 37 -1.18 6.41 10.92
N THR A 38 -1.55 7.68 11.09
CA THR A 38 -2.15 8.21 12.31
C THR A 38 -3.25 9.19 11.95
N LEU A 39 -4.30 9.27 12.77
CA LEU A 39 -5.34 10.28 12.66
C LEU A 39 -5.02 11.53 13.50
N ASP A 40 -4.03 11.45 14.39
CA ASP A 40 -3.54 12.59 15.15
C ASP A 40 -2.64 13.47 14.25
N PRO A 41 -3.05 14.72 13.94
CA PRO A 41 -2.30 15.61 13.07
C PRO A 41 -0.97 16.11 13.69
N ASN A 42 -0.81 16.03 15.01
CA ASN A 42 0.42 16.47 15.69
C ASN A 42 1.51 15.38 15.67
N LEU A 43 1.13 14.13 15.40
CA LEU A 43 2.05 13.00 15.43
C LEU A 43 2.71 12.79 14.07
N LYS A 44 4.01 13.09 13.99
CA LYS A 44 4.80 12.85 12.77
C LYS A 44 5.15 11.37 12.61
N ARG A 45 4.97 10.84 11.40
CA ARG A 45 5.37 9.47 11.01
C ARG A 45 6.52 9.51 10.01
N LEU A 46 7.46 8.59 10.15
CA LEU A 46 8.50 8.37 9.15
C LEU A 46 7.88 7.67 7.94
N ALA A 47 8.08 8.23 6.76
CA ALA A 47 7.70 7.63 5.48
C ALA A 47 8.97 7.44 4.63
N MET A 48 9.40 6.20 4.47
CA MET A 48 10.60 5.85 3.69
C MET A 48 10.19 5.60 2.25
N LYS A 49 10.74 6.35 1.31
CA LYS A 49 10.40 6.21 -0.12
C LYS A 49 10.83 4.84 -0.63
N THR A 50 9.92 4.16 -1.31
CA THR A 50 10.16 2.89 -2.01
C THR A 50 10.02 3.08 -3.52
N PRO A 51 10.45 2.13 -4.35
CA PRO A 51 10.25 2.21 -5.79
C PRO A 51 8.77 2.38 -6.16
N ASP A 52 8.51 3.17 -7.19
CA ASP A 52 7.15 3.38 -7.70
C ASP A 52 6.55 2.07 -8.21
N HIS A 53 5.24 1.89 -8.04
CA HIS A 53 4.53 0.71 -8.52
C HIS A 53 3.66 1.05 -9.75
N SER A 54 3.48 0.08 -10.64
CA SER A 54 2.68 0.26 -11.86
C SER A 54 1.18 0.33 -11.55
N LEU A 55 0.39 0.91 -12.46
CA LEU A 55 -1.07 0.91 -12.31
C LEU A 55 -1.71 -0.47 -12.46
N GLU A 56 -1.02 -1.46 -13.02
CA GLU A 56 -1.48 -2.86 -12.97
C GLU A 56 -1.54 -3.36 -11.53
N TYR A 57 -0.60 -2.92 -10.68
CA TYR A 57 -0.65 -3.15 -9.24
C TYR A 57 -1.88 -2.46 -8.61
N LYS A 58 -2.23 -1.25 -9.05
CA LYS A 58 -3.51 -0.61 -8.65
C LYS A 58 -4.72 -1.47 -9.04
N GLN A 59 -4.75 -2.06 -10.23
CA GLN A 59 -5.87 -2.88 -10.69
C GLN A 59 -5.99 -4.18 -9.91
N SER A 60 -4.86 -4.84 -9.59
CA SER A 60 -4.88 -5.98 -8.68
C SER A 60 -5.40 -5.57 -7.30
N LEU A 61 -4.92 -4.45 -6.75
CA LEU A 61 -5.40 -3.92 -5.48
C LEU A 61 -6.86 -3.47 -5.51
N ARG A 62 -7.37 -2.92 -6.61
CA ARG A 62 -8.76 -2.46 -6.75
C ARG A 62 -9.72 -3.64 -6.92
N ALA A 63 -9.34 -4.67 -7.68
CA ALA A 63 -10.05 -5.94 -7.71
C ALA A 63 -10.12 -6.56 -6.30
N ASN A 64 -9.06 -6.36 -5.51
CA ASN A 64 -8.93 -6.80 -4.13
C ASN A 64 -9.50 -5.82 -3.08
N ALA A 65 -9.84 -4.57 -3.42
CA ALA A 65 -10.47 -3.63 -2.47
C ALA A 65 -11.96 -3.96 -2.28
N LEU A 66 -12.56 -4.67 -3.24
CA LEU A 66 -13.93 -5.19 -3.16
C LEU A 66 -14.03 -6.53 -2.40
N ARG A 67 -12.90 -7.15 -2.04
CA ARG A 67 -12.82 -8.41 -1.29
C ARG A 67 -11.63 -8.34 -0.35
N LYS A 68 -11.81 -8.26 0.98
CA LYS A 68 -10.71 -8.39 1.97
C LYS A 68 -9.65 -9.37 1.47
N PHE A 69 -8.49 -8.83 1.09
CA PHE A 69 -7.39 -9.65 0.57
C PHE A 69 -6.45 -9.97 1.71
N GLU A 70 -6.38 -11.26 2.00
CA GLU A 70 -5.33 -11.91 2.77
C GLU A 70 -4.58 -12.81 1.77
N GLY A 71 -3.30 -12.54 1.53
CA GLY A 71 -2.50 -13.36 0.61
C GLY A 71 -1.01 -13.14 0.78
N THR A 72 -0.19 -14.03 0.20
CA THR A 72 1.28 -14.03 0.37
C THR A 72 1.95 -13.71 -0.96
N ILE A 73 2.81 -12.68 -0.97
CA ILE A 73 3.66 -12.38 -2.13
C ILE A 73 4.81 -13.41 -2.17
N PRO A 74 5.06 -14.08 -3.32
CA PRO A 74 6.08 -15.12 -3.44
C PRO A 74 7.48 -14.64 -3.07
N GLU A 75 8.29 -15.54 -2.52
CA GLU A 75 9.70 -15.25 -2.20
C GLU A 75 10.50 -14.86 -3.45
N GLY A 76 11.48 -13.97 -3.27
CA GLY A 76 12.31 -13.42 -4.36
C GLY A 76 11.66 -12.27 -5.15
N LYS A 77 10.39 -11.93 -4.88
CA LYS A 77 9.75 -10.72 -5.40
C LYS A 77 9.92 -9.56 -4.40
N TYR A 78 9.96 -8.34 -4.90
CA TYR A 78 9.90 -7.16 -4.04
C TYR A 78 8.59 -7.16 -3.25
N GLY A 79 8.68 -7.12 -1.92
CA GLY A 79 7.54 -7.20 -1.02
C GLY A 79 7.05 -8.61 -0.71
N ALA A 80 7.91 -9.63 -0.76
CA ALA A 80 7.57 -10.99 -0.34
C ALA A 80 7.06 -11.05 1.12
N GLY A 81 5.97 -11.77 1.36
CA GLY A 81 5.37 -11.93 2.68
C GLY A 81 3.83 -11.81 2.68
N PRO A 82 3.19 -12.13 3.82
CA PRO A 82 1.77 -11.92 4.04
C PRO A 82 1.36 -10.43 3.95
N VAL A 83 0.34 -10.15 3.15
CA VAL A 83 -0.24 -8.81 2.95
C VAL A 83 -1.73 -8.82 3.29
N GLU A 84 -2.14 -7.86 4.11
CA GLU A 84 -3.55 -7.56 4.41
C GLU A 84 -3.86 -6.13 3.93
N SER A 85 -4.82 -5.96 3.02
CA SER A 85 -5.18 -4.64 2.51
C SER A 85 -6.60 -4.21 2.92
N LYS A 86 -6.73 -2.97 3.42
CA LYS A 86 -8.01 -2.26 3.51
C LYS A 86 -7.99 -1.13 2.49
N GLY A 87 -8.54 -1.39 1.30
CA GLY A 87 -8.83 -0.33 0.35
C GLY A 87 -9.88 0.61 0.95
N THR A 88 -9.55 1.88 1.15
CA THR A 88 -10.56 2.89 1.49
C THR A 88 -10.88 3.68 0.22
N ASN A 89 -12.11 3.57 -0.25
CA ASN A 89 -12.68 4.55 -1.18
C ASN A 89 -13.23 5.68 -0.32
N SER A 90 -12.54 6.82 -0.26
CA SER A 90 -13.20 8.11 -0.01
C SER A 90 -13.70 8.66 -1.32
#